data_AF-A0A3S3MKD8-F1
#
_entry.id   AF-A0A3S3MKD8-F1
#
_cell.length_a   1.000
_cell.length_b   1.000
_cell.length_c   1.000
_cell.angle_alpha   90.00
_cell.angle_beta   90.00
_cell.angle_gamma   90.00
#
_symmetry.space_group_name_H-M   'P 1'
#
loop_
_entity.id
_entity.type
_entity.pdbx_description
1 polymer ?
#
loop_
_entity_poly.entity_id
_entity_poly.type
_entity_poly.pdbx_seq_one_letter_code
_entity_poly.pdbx_strand_id
1 'polypeptide(L)'
;MSLPYNFYISLFLESFVLDLFLNYTSTSESRVGYVADQEARVKRAVIHAVVTGDTAWLRPNSGQPVMIGGHNISVQCHGERGDDYRVWEWHGHVMTYDEENGYSLEYIFGHFYERIPERQE
;
A
#
# COMPACT_ATOMS: atom_id res chain seq x y z
N MET A 1 3.51 -24.66 -3.43
CA MET A 1 4.43 -24.52 -2.29
C MET A 1 3.97 -23.34 -1.46
N SER A 2 3.57 -23.53 -0.19
CA SER A 2 3.16 -22.42 0.67
C SER A 2 4.39 -21.62 1.06
N LEU A 3 4.35 -20.30 0.87
CA LEU A 3 5.32 -19.38 1.49
C LEU A 3 5.50 -19.74 2.97
N PRO A 4 6.73 -19.75 3.51
CA PRO A 4 6.94 -20.14 4.90
C PRO A 4 6.17 -19.18 5.80
N TYR A 5 5.37 -19.74 6.72
CA TYR A 5 4.54 -19.02 7.70
C TYR A 5 5.27 -17.86 8.40
N ASN A 6 6.60 -17.99 8.56
CA ASN A 6 7.49 -16.96 9.10
C ASN A 6 7.54 -15.65 8.29
N PHE A 7 7.34 -15.69 6.97
CA PHE A 7 7.34 -14.49 6.13
C PHE A 7 6.10 -13.63 6.34
N TYR A 8 4.92 -14.26 6.47
CA TYR A 8 3.67 -13.57 6.79
C TYR A 8 3.71 -12.92 8.18
N ILE A 9 4.27 -13.63 9.17
CA ILE A 9 4.41 -13.11 10.54
C ILE A 9 5.39 -11.93 10.56
N SER A 10 6.49 -11.98 9.80
CA SER A 10 7.43 -10.85 9.70
C SER A 10 6.78 -9.61 9.10
N LEU A 11 6.10 -9.73 7.96
CA LEU A 11 5.38 -8.63 7.31
C LEU A 11 4.26 -8.06 8.20
N PHE A 12 3.55 -8.94 8.91
CA PHE A 12 2.52 -8.53 9.86
C PHE A 12 3.12 -7.77 11.06
N LEU A 13 4.22 -8.27 11.62
CA LEU A 13 4.92 -7.63 12.73
C LEU A 13 5.56 -6.30 12.31
N GLU A 14 6.17 -6.22 11.13
CA GLU A 14 6.68 -4.96 10.59
C GLU A 14 5.55 -3.95 10.37
N SER A 15 4.41 -4.40 9.83
CA SER A 15 3.20 -3.57 9.75
C SER A 15 2.72 -3.10 11.12
N PHE A 16 2.71 -3.98 12.11
CA PHE A 16 2.25 -3.68 13.46
C PHE A 16 3.22 -2.74 14.21
N VAL A 17 4.52 -2.89 13.99
CA VAL A 17 5.55 -1.97 14.51
C VAL A 17 5.42 -0.61 13.84
N LEU A 18 5.19 -0.56 12.51
CA LEU A 18 4.90 0.69 11.82
C LEU A 18 3.62 1.35 12.35
N ASP A 19 2.56 0.58 12.61
CA ASP A 19 1.35 1.09 13.26
C ASP A 19 1.62 1.69 14.63
N LEU A 20 2.48 1.04 15.43
CA LEU A 20 2.84 1.52 16.76
C LEU A 20 3.66 2.82 16.68
N PHE A 21 4.65 2.88 15.77
CA PHE A 21 5.47 4.07 15.54
C PHE A 21 4.64 5.23 15.00
N LEU A 22 3.74 4.99 14.05
CA LEU A 22 2.84 6.01 13.51
C LEU A 22 1.83 6.48 14.54
N ASN A 23 1.23 5.59 15.35
CA ASN A 23 0.35 6.02 16.44
C ASN A 23 1.08 6.87 17.50
N TYR A 24 2.33 6.53 17.82
CA TYR A 24 3.13 7.30 18.77
C TYR A 24 3.44 8.72 18.26
N THR A 25 3.74 8.88 16.97
CA THR A 25 4.01 10.19 16.34
C THR A 25 2.73 10.91 15.86
N SER A 26 1.61 10.19 15.70
CA SER A 26 0.27 10.69 15.34
C SER A 26 -0.40 11.48 16.46
N THR A 27 0.22 11.61 17.63
CA THR A 27 -0.19 12.61 18.62
C THR A 27 0.05 14.05 18.12
N SER A 28 0.52 14.26 16.89
CA SER A 28 0.49 15.59 16.26
C SER A 28 -0.81 15.74 15.46
N GLU A 29 -1.62 16.73 15.83
CA GLU A 29 -2.70 17.31 15.02
C GLU A 29 -2.18 17.97 13.72
N SER A 30 -1.09 17.44 13.15
CA SER A 30 -0.41 18.01 11.98
C SER A 30 -0.86 17.30 10.71
N ARG A 31 -1.08 18.10 9.66
CA ARG A 31 -1.43 17.62 8.31
C ARG A 31 -0.50 16.52 7.82
N VAL A 32 0.80 16.64 8.11
CA VAL A 32 1.84 15.67 7.74
C VAL A 32 1.61 14.32 8.41
N GLY A 33 1.30 14.30 9.71
CA GLY A 33 1.01 13.07 10.44
C GLY A 33 -0.21 12.33 9.90
N TYR A 34 -1.27 13.07 9.59
CA TYR A 34 -2.48 12.51 8.97
C TYR A 34 -2.19 11.90 7.60
N VAL A 35 -1.46 12.59 6.72
CA VAL A 35 -1.10 12.06 5.38
C VAL A 35 -0.30 10.76 5.52
N ALA A 36 0.67 10.73 6.43
CA ALA A 36 1.48 9.53 6.68
C ALA A 36 0.65 8.33 7.17
N ASP A 37 -0.34 8.56 8.06
CA ASP A 37 -1.27 7.51 8.50
C ASP A 37 -2.13 7.00 7.32
N GLN A 38 -2.68 7.89 6.50
CA GLN A 38 -3.47 7.49 5.34
C GLN A 38 -2.63 6.74 4.29
N GLU A 39 -1.39 7.16 4.04
CA GLU A 39 -0.45 6.46 3.18
C GLU A 39 -0.14 5.05 3.71
N ALA A 40 0.10 4.90 5.02
CA ALA A 40 0.34 3.62 5.65
C ALA A 40 -0.86 2.67 5.54
N ARG A 41 -2.08 3.18 5.67
CA ARG A 41 -3.32 2.40 5.48
C ARG A 41 -3.46 1.90 4.04
N VAL A 42 -3.20 2.75 3.05
CA VAL A 42 -3.22 2.36 1.64
C VAL A 42 -2.16 1.29 1.37
N LYS A 43 -0.92 1.53 1.81
CA LYS A 43 0.18 0.56 1.70
C LYS A 43 -0.20 -0.79 2.29
N ARG A 44 -0.76 -0.81 3.51
CA ARG A 44 -1.19 -2.05 4.17
C ARG A 44 -2.24 -2.79 3.35
N ALA A 45 -3.26 -2.09 2.87
CA ALA A 45 -4.35 -2.71 2.11
C ALA A 45 -3.83 -3.33 0.80
N VAL A 46 -2.99 -2.61 0.07
CA VAL A 46 -2.39 -3.10 -1.18
C VAL A 46 -1.48 -4.30 -0.90
N ILE A 47 -0.54 -4.20 0.03
CA ILE A 47 0.39 -5.30 0.36
C ILE A 47 -0.38 -6.52 0.85
N HIS A 48 -1.40 -6.35 1.69
CA HIS A 48 -2.24 -7.44 2.16
C HIS A 48 -2.94 -8.16 0.99
N ALA A 49 -3.56 -7.42 0.06
CA ALA A 49 -4.19 -7.99 -1.13
C ALA A 49 -3.19 -8.77 -2.00
N VAL A 50 -1.98 -8.23 -2.20
CA VAL A 50 -0.90 -8.90 -2.93
C VAL A 50 -0.49 -10.20 -2.23
N VAL A 51 -0.20 -10.13 -0.94
CA VAL A 51 0.33 -11.23 -0.13
C VAL A 51 -0.72 -12.34 0.09
N THR A 52 -2.00 -12.02 0.09
CA THR A 52 -3.09 -13.01 0.18
C THR A 52 -3.54 -13.54 -1.19
N GLY A 53 -3.07 -12.93 -2.28
CA GLY A 53 -3.47 -13.26 -3.65
C GLY A 53 -4.84 -12.67 -4.06
N ASP A 54 -5.56 -11.99 -3.17
CA ASP A 54 -6.82 -11.31 -3.45
C ASP A 54 -6.58 -9.94 -4.12
N THR A 55 -6.02 -9.98 -5.33
CA THR A 55 -5.60 -8.77 -6.07
C THR A 55 -6.64 -8.30 -7.09
N ALA A 56 -7.72 -9.06 -7.30
CA ALA A 56 -8.71 -8.76 -8.35
C ALA A 56 -9.40 -7.41 -8.12
N TRP A 57 -9.72 -7.08 -6.87
CA TRP A 57 -10.39 -5.83 -6.52
C TRP A 57 -9.49 -4.60 -6.66
N LEU A 58 -8.16 -4.76 -6.66
CA LEU A 58 -7.20 -3.68 -6.92
C LEU A 58 -7.24 -3.20 -8.37
N ARG A 59 -7.79 -4.01 -9.29
CA ARG A 59 -7.91 -3.71 -10.72
C ARG A 59 -6.61 -3.15 -11.33
N PRO A 60 -5.46 -3.83 -11.15
CA PRO A 60 -4.17 -3.32 -11.60
C PRO A 60 -4.17 -3.08 -13.11
N ASN A 61 -3.51 -2.01 -13.55
CA ASN A 61 -3.38 -1.61 -14.95
C ASN A 61 -4.71 -1.29 -15.67
N SER A 62 -5.82 -1.15 -14.94
CA SER A 62 -7.13 -0.83 -15.54
C SER A 62 -7.24 0.63 -16.00
N GLY A 63 -6.31 1.49 -15.57
CA GLY A 63 -6.40 2.95 -15.76
C GLY A 63 -7.51 3.61 -14.93
N GLN A 64 -8.21 2.85 -14.07
CA GLN A 64 -9.29 3.34 -13.22
C GLN A 64 -8.92 3.18 -11.75
N PRO A 65 -9.12 4.22 -10.90
CA PRO A 65 -8.84 4.11 -9.49
C PRO A 65 -9.87 3.23 -8.77
N VAL A 66 -9.45 2.69 -7.63
CA VAL A 66 -10.27 1.95 -6.67
C VAL A 66 -10.31 2.69 -5.34
N MET A 67 -11.36 2.48 -4.56
CA MET A 67 -11.50 3.10 -3.24
C MET A 67 -10.73 2.31 -2.19
N ILE A 68 -9.73 2.92 -1.56
CA ILE A 68 -8.97 2.34 -0.45
C ILE A 68 -8.96 3.35 0.70
N GLY A 69 -9.55 2.98 1.84
CA GLY A 69 -9.56 3.86 3.03
C GLY A 69 -10.26 5.22 2.82
N GLY A 70 -11.14 5.35 1.83
CA GLY A 70 -11.77 6.63 1.47
C GLY A 70 -11.05 7.41 0.37
N HIS A 71 -9.94 6.89 -0.17
CA HIS A 71 -9.13 7.56 -1.19
C HIS A 71 -9.19 6.84 -2.54
N ASN A 72 -9.12 7.60 -3.63
CA ASN A 72 -9.04 7.07 -4.98
C ASN A 72 -7.59 6.68 -5.31
N ILE A 73 -7.32 5.38 -5.38
CA ILE A 73 -5.99 4.81 -5.60
C ILE A 73 -5.95 4.05 -6.92
N SER A 74 -5.03 4.41 -7.79
CA SER A 74 -4.71 3.65 -9.00
C SER A 74 -3.58 2.68 -8.70
N VAL A 75 -3.69 1.46 -9.21
CA VAL A 75 -2.69 0.41 -9.01
C VAL A 75 -2.15 -0.05 -10.36
N GLN A 76 -0.84 -0.23 -10.43
CA GLN A 76 -0.13 -0.81 -11.56
C GLN A 76 0.62 -2.06 -11.10
N CYS A 77 0.69 -3.05 -11.97
CA CYS A 77 1.44 -4.27 -11.74
C CYS A 77 2.23 -4.60 -13.00
N HIS A 78 3.55 -4.63 -12.90
CA HIS A 78 4.43 -4.93 -14.03
C HIS A 78 5.61 -5.79 -13.58
N GLY A 79 6.23 -6.47 -14.54
CA GLY A 79 7.39 -7.34 -14.32
C GLY A 79 7.87 -7.85 -15.68
N GLU A 80 9.18 -8.01 -15.85
CA GLU A 80 9.73 -8.47 -17.12
C GLU A 80 9.75 -10.00 -17.19
N ARG A 81 9.70 -10.53 -18.42
CA ARG A 81 9.73 -11.97 -18.65
C ARG A 81 11.14 -12.49 -18.34
N GLY A 82 11.29 -13.16 -17.19
CA GLY A 82 12.56 -13.68 -16.71
C GLY A 82 12.93 -13.16 -15.32
N ASP A 83 12.22 -12.15 -14.83
CA ASP A 83 12.40 -11.66 -13.46
C ASP A 83 11.82 -12.65 -12.44
N ASP A 84 12.50 -12.76 -11.30
CA ASP A 84 12.01 -13.50 -10.13
C ASP A 84 11.06 -12.66 -9.27
N TYR A 85 10.62 -11.51 -9.77
CA TYR A 85 9.69 -10.61 -9.09
C TYR A 85 8.74 -9.88 -10.05
N ARG A 86 7.63 -9.38 -9.50
CA ARG A 86 6.80 -8.32 -10.11
C ARG A 86 6.68 -7.15 -9.15
N VAL A 87 6.58 -5.95 -9.72
CA VAL A 87 6.43 -4.70 -9.00
C VAL A 87 4.96 -4.30 -8.98
N TRP A 88 4.46 -4.02 -7.79
CA TRP A 88 3.18 -3.37 -7.56
C TRP A 88 3.44 -1.91 -7.24
N GLU A 89 2.83 -1.01 -7.99
CA GLU A 89 2.91 0.43 -7.77
C GLU A 89 1.50 0.97 -7.52
N TRP A 90 1.39 1.95 -6.64
CA TRP A 90 0.13 2.65 -6.43
C TRP A 90 0.36 4.14 -6.28
N HIS A 91 -0.62 4.90 -6.71
CA HIS A 91 -0.66 6.34 -6.53
C HIS A 91 -2.08 6.84 -6.39
N GLY A 92 -2.23 7.97 -5.73
CA GLY A 92 -3.51 8.62 -5.58
C GLY A 92 -3.37 9.90 -4.78
N HIS A 93 -4.50 10.37 -4.27
CA HIS A 93 -4.53 11.55 -3.43
C HIS A 93 -5.27 11.27 -2.15
N VAL A 94 -4.73 11.78 -1.04
CA VAL A 94 -5.36 11.83 0.26
C VAL A 94 -5.96 13.22 0.44
N MET A 95 -7.26 13.27 0.74
CA MET A 95 -7.90 14.53 1.08
C MET A 95 -7.54 14.91 2.52
N THR A 96 -6.99 16.10 2.69
CA THR A 96 -6.71 16.71 4.00
C THR A 96 -7.52 17.99 4.17
N TYR A 97 -7.73 18.42 5.41
CA TYR A 97 -8.44 19.65 5.74
C TYR A 97 -7.68 20.42 6.80
N ASP A 98 -7.50 21.72 6.60
CA ASP A 98 -7.03 22.65 7.62
C ASP A 98 -7.88 23.93 7.62
N GLU A 99 -7.93 24.62 8.77
CA GLU A 99 -8.82 25.78 8.95
C GLU A 99 -8.41 27.00 8.10
N GLU A 100 -7.13 27.11 7.75
CA GLU A 100 -6.58 28.25 7.01
C GLU A 100 -6.77 28.10 5.49
N ASN A 101 -6.47 26.90 4.96
CA ASN A 101 -6.41 26.62 3.52
C ASN A 101 -7.59 25.76 3.05
N GLY A 102 -8.42 25.25 3.95
CA GLY A 102 -9.55 24.40 3.63
C GLY A 102 -9.12 22.99 3.20
N TYR A 103 -9.84 22.42 2.22
CA TYR A 103 -9.53 21.09 1.70
C TYR A 103 -8.36 21.14 0.70
N SER A 104 -7.36 20.28 0.90
CA SER A 104 -6.27 20.06 -0.04
C SER A 104 -6.13 18.57 -0.38
N LEU A 105 -5.63 18.30 -1.59
CA LEU A 105 -5.30 16.96 -2.05
C LEU A 105 -3.80 16.75 -1.98
N GLU A 106 -3.36 15.85 -1.11
CA GLU A 106 -1.95 15.49 -0.97
C GLU A 106 -1.68 14.23 -1.79
N TYR A 107 -0.68 14.26 -2.66
CA TYR A 107 -0.34 13.12 -3.51
C TYR A 107 0.41 12.07 -2.70
N ILE A 108 0.02 10.81 -2.85
CA ILE A 108 0.73 9.65 -2.28
C ILE A 108 1.18 8.70 -3.38
N PHE A 109 2.33 8.07 -3.16
CA PHE A 109 2.92 7.08 -4.05
C PHE A 109 3.61 6.00 -3.24
N GLY A 110 3.50 4.74 -3.67
CA GLY A 110 4.24 3.65 -3.06
C GLY A 110 4.42 2.48 -4.01
N HIS A 111 5.31 1.57 -3.63
CA HIS A 111 5.58 0.36 -4.38
C HIS A 111 5.88 -0.84 -3.46
N PHE A 112 5.71 -2.05 -4.00
CA PHE A 112 6.00 -3.32 -3.34
C PHE A 112 6.51 -4.34 -4.36
N TYR A 113 7.62 -5.02 -4.02
CA TYR A 113 8.20 -6.09 -4.84
C TYR A 113 7.67 -7.44 -4.36
N GLU A 114 6.88 -8.11 -5.20
CA GLU A 114 6.41 -9.47 -4.93
C GLU A 114 7.31 -10.47 -5.65
N ARG A 115 7.91 -11.39 -4.89
CA ARG A 115 8.72 -12.47 -5.45
C ARG A 115 7.83 -13.51 -6.12
N ILE A 116 8.12 -13.85 -7.38
CA ILE A 116 7.44 -14.91 -8.12
C ILE A 116 8.27 -16.19 -7.97
N PRO A 117 7.70 -17.30 -7.46
CA PRO A 117 8.42 -18.56 -7.41
C PRO A 117 8.72 -19.07 -8.82
N GLU A 118 9.94 -19.57 -9.03
CA GLU A 118 10.33 -20.25 -10.28
C GLU A 118 9.33 -21.38 -10.57
N ARG A 119 8.84 -21.45 -11.82
CA ARG A 119 8.05 -22.60 -12.25
C ARG A 119 8.98 -23.81 -12.26
N GLN A 120 8.76 -24.77 -11.38
CA GLN A 120 9.30 -26.12 -11.57
C GLN A 120 8.55 -26.71 -12.76
N GLU A 121 9.24 -26.82 -13.91
CA GLU A 121 8.77 -27.54 -15.10
C GLU A 121 8.69 -29.05 -14.86
#